data_AF-A0A222FBF3-F1
#
_entry.id   AF-A0A222FBF3-F1
#
_cell.length_a   1.000
_cell.length_b   1.000
_cell.length_c   1.000
_cell.angle_alpha   90.00
_cell.angle_beta   90.00
_cell.angle_gamma   90.00
#
_symmetry.space_group_name_H-M   'P 1'
#
loop_
_entity.id
_entity.type
_entity.pdbx_description
1 polymer ?
#
loop_
_entity_poly.entity_id
_entity_poly.type
_entity_poly.pdbx_seq_one_letter_code
_entity_poly.pdbx_strand_id
1 'polypeptide(L)'
;MNTIAPYLPGLLLVYSAFLLAVLSPGPSVLAIMGTAMHSGRKAGVCFAFGVVLGSITWGTLTVIGLSALLAQFGFLLIAIKIFGGVYLLFLAFKAFRAARTHQDMTAMPTADQKLSGRQLILRGYLVMITNPKAIFGWLAIVSLGVQDGGPWWIGLPILVGTVGLSFLVNVGYALLFSTSLMLAAYRRARRAIQAAFGAFFTFAGVKILSSA
;
A
#
# COMPACT_ATOMS: atom_id res chain seq x y z
N MET A 1 19.15 15.90 -17.76
CA MET A 1 17.77 15.36 -17.73
C MET A 1 17.60 14.05 -18.52
N ASN A 2 18.64 13.52 -19.20
CA ASN A 2 18.57 12.26 -19.99
C ASN A 2 18.86 10.97 -19.21
N THR A 3 19.08 11.04 -17.89
CA THR A 3 19.51 9.89 -17.07
C THR A 3 18.36 9.03 -16.53
N ILE A 4 17.15 9.59 -16.36
CA ILE A 4 15.97 8.86 -15.83
C ILE A 4 15.11 8.23 -16.93
N ALA A 5 15.16 8.79 -18.15
CA ALA A 5 14.29 8.38 -19.25
C ALA A 5 14.24 6.86 -19.53
N PRO A 6 15.37 6.11 -19.46
CA PRO A 6 15.35 4.65 -19.66
C PRO A 6 14.55 3.89 -18.57
N TYR A 7 14.39 4.48 -17.39
CA TYR A 7 13.76 3.85 -16.23
C TYR A 7 12.31 4.30 -16.02
N LEU A 8 11.81 5.26 -16.82
CA LEU A 8 10.42 5.74 -16.75
C LEU A 8 9.38 4.61 -16.83
N PRO A 9 9.49 3.61 -17.73
CA PRO A 9 8.51 2.52 -17.78
C PRO A 9 8.45 1.73 -16.47
N GLY A 10 9.60 1.45 -15.85
CA GLY A 10 9.69 0.78 -14.55
C GLY A 10 9.09 1.61 -13.43
N LEU A 11 9.42 2.90 -13.38
CA LEU A 11 8.85 3.85 -12.39
C LEU A 11 7.34 3.97 -12.52
N LEU A 12 6.81 4.06 -13.75
CA LEU A 12 5.36 4.11 -13.99
C LEU A 12 4.66 2.83 -13.52
N LEU A 13 5.27 1.66 -13.76
CA LEU A 13 4.75 0.39 -13.27
C LEU A 13 4.75 0.35 -11.74
N VAL A 14 5.85 0.77 -11.10
CA VAL A 14 5.97 0.86 -9.64
C VAL A 14 4.91 1.78 -9.06
N TYR A 15 4.75 2.99 -9.58
CA TYR A 15 3.78 3.96 -9.09
C TYR A 15 2.34 3.49 -9.31
N SER A 16 2.05 2.87 -10.45
CA SER A 16 0.72 2.30 -10.72
C SER A 16 0.40 1.16 -9.76
N ALA A 17 1.35 0.24 -9.55
CA ALA A 17 1.18 -0.87 -8.61
C ALA A 17 1.04 -0.38 -7.17
N PHE A 18 1.86 0.59 -6.76
CA PHE A 18 1.78 1.20 -5.44
C PHE A 18 0.46 1.92 -5.21
N LEU A 19 0.02 2.73 -6.17
CA LEU A 19 -1.23 3.47 -6.11
C LEU A 19 -2.42 2.52 -5.92
N LEU A 20 -2.45 1.42 -6.66
CA LEU A 20 -3.50 0.40 -6.53
C LEU A 20 -3.40 -0.35 -5.20
N ALA A 21 -2.19 -0.64 -4.72
CA ALA A 21 -1.99 -1.27 -3.43
C ALA A 21 -2.49 -0.40 -2.27
N VAL A 22 -2.23 0.91 -2.30
CA VAL A 22 -2.63 1.86 -1.25
C VAL A 22 -4.10 2.28 -1.34
N LEU A 23 -4.68 2.35 -2.55
CA LEU A 23 -6.13 2.52 -2.74
C LEU A 23 -6.91 1.28 -2.31
N SER A 24 -6.27 0.10 -2.35
CA SER A 24 -6.91 -1.13 -1.93
C SER A 24 -7.20 -1.11 -0.41
N PRO A 25 -8.49 -1.22 0.00
CA PRO A 25 -8.89 -1.11 1.39
C PRO A 25 -8.35 -2.29 2.18
N GLY A 26 -7.24 -2.05 2.88
CA GLY A 26 -6.65 -2.95 3.86
C GLY A 26 -6.92 -2.49 5.29
N PRO A 27 -6.32 -3.16 6.28
CA PRO A 27 -6.47 -2.81 7.69
C PRO A 27 -6.15 -1.34 7.98
N SER A 28 -5.06 -0.80 7.42
CA SER A 28 -4.65 0.60 7.61
C SER A 28 -5.68 1.60 7.09
N VAL A 29 -6.18 1.40 5.87
CA VAL A 29 -7.18 2.29 5.23
C VAL A 29 -8.50 2.24 5.98
N LEU A 30 -8.96 1.04 6.37
CA LEU A 30 -10.18 0.89 7.15
C LEU A 30 -10.07 1.54 8.54
N ALA A 31 -8.89 1.47 9.17
CA ALA A 31 -8.64 2.14 10.44
C ALA A 31 -8.60 3.67 10.29
N ILE A 32 -8.05 4.20 9.19
CA ILE A 32 -8.11 5.65 8.87
C ILE A 32 -9.56 6.09 8.71
N MET A 33 -10.35 5.38 7.89
CA MET A 33 -11.77 5.69 7.65
C MET A 33 -12.57 5.64 8.95
N GLY A 34 -12.39 4.57 9.75
CA GLY A 34 -13.05 4.43 11.05
C GLY A 34 -12.68 5.55 12.01
N THR A 35 -11.41 5.93 12.09
CA THR A 35 -10.95 7.04 12.96
C THR A 35 -11.52 8.38 12.49
N ALA A 36 -11.54 8.64 11.18
CA ALA A 36 -12.08 9.87 10.60
C ALA A 36 -13.59 10.02 10.83
N MET A 37 -14.32 8.91 10.80
CA MET A 37 -15.76 8.88 11.03
C MET A 37 -16.13 9.08 12.50
N HIS A 38 -15.48 8.36 13.42
CA HIS A 38 -15.87 8.37 14.83
C HIS A 38 -15.26 9.53 15.61
N SER A 39 -14.01 9.88 15.30
CA SER A 39 -13.23 10.89 16.05
C SER A 39 -12.98 12.17 15.24
N GLY A 40 -13.55 12.25 14.04
CA GLY A 40 -13.50 13.42 13.17
C GLY A 40 -12.25 13.51 12.29
N ARG A 41 -12.29 14.45 11.34
CA ARG A 41 -11.26 14.64 10.30
C ARG A 41 -9.85 14.81 10.85
N LYS A 42 -9.67 15.63 11.90
CA LYS A 42 -8.34 15.87 12.51
C LYS A 42 -7.74 14.58 13.04
N ALA A 43 -8.53 13.76 13.72
CA ALA A 43 -8.08 12.47 14.25
C ALA A 43 -7.70 11.50 13.13
N GLY A 44 -8.52 11.43 12.07
CA GLY A 44 -8.22 10.63 10.87
C GLY A 44 -6.91 11.05 10.20
N VAL A 45 -6.65 12.36 10.10
CA VAL A 45 -5.40 12.89 9.52
C VAL A 45 -4.20 12.54 10.40
N CYS A 46 -4.27 12.70 11.73
CA CYS A 46 -3.21 12.26 12.65
C CYS A 46 -2.91 10.76 12.49
N PHE A 47 -3.94 9.92 12.41
CA PHE A 47 -3.75 8.49 12.17
C PHE A 47 -3.10 8.21 10.80
N ALA A 48 -3.57 8.87 9.74
CA ALA A 48 -3.02 8.74 8.39
C ALA A 48 -1.53 9.15 8.35
N PHE A 49 -1.12 10.19 9.07
CA PHE A 49 0.30 10.55 9.23
C PHE A 49 1.12 9.41 9.82
N GLY A 50 0.60 8.73 10.85
CA GLY A 50 1.21 7.53 11.40
C GLY A 50 1.41 6.44 10.35
N VAL A 51 0.38 6.17 9.54
CA VAL A 51 0.45 5.20 8.45
C VAL A 51 1.51 5.59 7.42
N VAL A 52 1.60 6.87 7.05
CA VAL A 52 2.63 7.37 6.12
C VAL A 52 4.03 7.18 6.69
N LEU A 53 4.24 7.46 7.98
CA LEU A 53 5.54 7.21 8.64
C LEU A 53 5.93 5.72 8.59
N GLY A 54 4.97 4.81 8.83
CA GLY A 54 5.24 3.37 8.69
C GLY A 54 5.52 2.97 7.24
N SER A 55 4.87 3.63 6.28
CA SER A 55 5.11 3.47 4.85
C SER A 55 6.53 3.91 4.47
N ILE A 56 7.03 5.01 5.05
CA ILE A 56 8.41 5.48 4.89
C ILE A 56 9.38 4.44 5.45
N THR A 57 9.12 3.90 6.66
CA THR A 57 9.98 2.85 7.24
C THR A 57 10.09 1.64 6.31
N TRP A 58 8.96 1.11 5.85
CA TRP A 58 8.98 -0.02 4.90
C TRP A 58 9.67 0.34 3.59
N GLY A 59 9.34 1.47 2.98
CA GLY A 59 9.96 1.91 1.74
C GLY A 59 11.49 2.02 1.85
N THR A 60 11.98 2.66 2.91
CA THR A 60 13.42 2.81 3.18
C THR A 60 14.08 1.45 3.40
N LEU A 61 13.51 0.59 4.25
CA LEU A 61 14.04 -0.76 4.51
C LEU A 61 14.08 -1.59 3.23
N THR A 62 13.09 -1.47 2.36
CA THR A 62 13.02 -2.27 1.14
C THR A 62 14.01 -1.76 0.09
N VAL A 63 14.13 -0.44 -0.08
CA VAL A 63 15.10 0.14 -1.04
C VAL A 63 16.55 -0.13 -0.60
N ILE A 64 16.88 0.09 0.68
CA ILE A 64 18.22 -0.15 1.21
C ILE A 64 18.50 -1.66 1.29
N GLY A 65 17.60 -2.41 1.91
CA GLY A 65 17.78 -3.84 2.17
C GLY A 65 17.84 -4.67 0.90
N LEU A 66 16.99 -4.38 -0.10
CA LEU A 66 17.03 -5.10 -1.36
C LEU A 66 18.33 -4.80 -2.12
N SER A 67 18.78 -3.54 -2.15
CA SER A 67 20.04 -3.18 -2.83
C SER A 67 21.24 -3.90 -2.23
N ALA A 68 21.30 -4.01 -0.90
CA ALA A 68 22.36 -4.75 -0.20
C ALA A 68 22.27 -6.27 -0.43
N LEU A 69 21.05 -6.83 -0.43
CA LEU A 69 20.85 -8.27 -0.62
C LEU A 69 21.14 -8.71 -2.06
N LEU A 70 20.75 -7.92 -3.07
CA LEU A 70 21.03 -8.24 -4.48
C LEU A 70 22.51 -8.17 -4.82
N ALA A 71 23.27 -7.27 -4.19
CA ALA A 71 24.71 -7.18 -4.36
C ALA A 71 25.45 -8.44 -3.87
N GLN A 72 24.86 -9.18 -2.93
CA GLN A 72 25.49 -10.33 -2.29
C GLN A 72 24.88 -11.68 -2.73
N PHE A 73 23.60 -11.73 -3.06
CA PHE A 73 22.87 -12.97 -3.35
C PHE A 73 21.90 -12.79 -4.54
N GLY A 74 22.40 -12.99 -5.77
CA GLY A 74 21.58 -12.88 -6.99
C GLY A 74 20.35 -13.80 -7.02
N PHE A 75 20.42 -14.99 -6.39
CA PHE A 75 19.27 -15.90 -6.29
C PHE A 75 18.14 -15.36 -5.42
N LEU A 76 18.41 -14.39 -4.54
CA LEU A 76 17.43 -13.84 -3.61
C LEU A 76 16.39 -12.99 -4.33
N LEU A 77 16.74 -12.38 -5.47
CA LEU A 77 15.76 -11.69 -6.32
C LEU A 77 14.66 -12.64 -6.78
N ILE A 78 15.05 -13.82 -7.25
CA ILE A 78 14.15 -14.86 -7.75
C ILE A 78 13.23 -15.31 -6.62
N ALA A 79 13.78 -15.59 -5.44
CA ALA A 79 12.99 -15.96 -4.26
C ALA A 79 11.97 -14.85 -3.90
N ILE A 80 12.39 -13.59 -3.86
CA ILE A 80 11.52 -12.45 -3.55
C ILE A 80 10.43 -12.28 -4.61
N LYS A 81 10.75 -12.43 -5.90
CA LYS A 81 9.76 -12.40 -6.99
C LYS A 81 8.74 -13.53 -6.82
N ILE A 82 9.17 -14.75 -6.52
CA ILE A 82 8.26 -15.88 -6.28
C ILE A 82 7.34 -15.58 -5.09
N PHE A 83 7.89 -15.22 -3.93
CA PHE A 83 7.09 -14.93 -2.73
C PHE A 83 6.16 -13.73 -2.93
N GLY A 84 6.66 -12.64 -3.52
CA GLY A 84 5.88 -11.44 -3.82
C GLY A 84 4.74 -11.74 -4.79
N GLY A 85 5.00 -12.49 -5.86
CA GLY A 85 4.02 -12.90 -6.84
C GLY A 85 2.92 -13.79 -6.26
N VAL A 86 3.29 -14.83 -5.51
CA VAL A 86 2.33 -15.70 -4.80
C VAL A 86 1.48 -14.90 -3.81
N TYR A 87 2.08 -13.95 -3.09
CA TYR A 87 1.35 -13.11 -2.16
C TYR A 87 0.34 -12.19 -2.86
N LEU A 88 0.70 -11.61 -4.02
CA LEU A 88 -0.26 -10.84 -4.82
C LEU A 88 -1.43 -11.70 -5.29
N LEU A 89 -1.21 -12.96 -5.68
CA LEU A 89 -2.30 -13.88 -6.00
C LEU A 89 -3.19 -14.18 -4.78
N PHE A 90 -2.59 -14.33 -3.59
CA PHE A 90 -3.36 -14.46 -2.34
C PHE A 90 -4.19 -13.21 -2.04
N LEU A 91 -3.66 -12.01 -2.25
CA LEU A 91 -4.42 -10.76 -2.14
C LEU A 91 -5.54 -10.67 -3.18
N ALA A 92 -5.30 -11.12 -4.41
CA ALA A 92 -6.30 -11.18 -5.46
C ALA A 92 -7.48 -12.05 -5.03
N PHE A 93 -7.19 -13.25 -4.51
CA PHE A 93 -8.20 -14.16 -3.96
C PHE A 93 -9.01 -13.50 -2.84
N LYS A 94 -8.34 -12.84 -1.88
CA LYS A 94 -9.01 -12.11 -0.80
C LYS A 94 -9.92 -10.99 -1.33
N ALA A 95 -9.46 -10.23 -2.32
CA ALA A 95 -10.22 -9.14 -2.93
C ALA A 95 -11.47 -9.66 -3.66
N PHE A 96 -11.33 -10.72 -4.48
CA PHE A 96 -12.50 -11.36 -5.12
C PHE A 96 -13.48 -11.94 -4.11
N ARG A 97 -13.00 -12.57 -3.03
CA ARG A 97 -13.86 -13.05 -1.94
C ARG A 97 -14.61 -11.92 -1.25
N ALA A 98 -13.95 -10.79 -1.01
CA ALA A 98 -14.54 -9.59 -0.44
C ALA A 98 -15.57 -8.92 -1.38
N ALA A 99 -15.38 -9.01 -2.70
CA ALA A 99 -16.36 -8.54 -3.68
C ALA A 99 -17.66 -9.37 -3.65
N ARG A 100 -17.56 -10.67 -3.37
CA ARG A 100 -18.73 -11.58 -3.31
C ARG A 100 -19.50 -11.45 -1.98
N THR A 101 -18.80 -11.17 -0.87
CA THR A 101 -19.40 -11.16 0.47
C THR A 101 -20.03 -9.81 0.82
N HIS A 102 -21.28 -9.80 1.32
CA HIS A 102 -21.88 -8.63 1.97
C HIS A 102 -21.32 -8.50 3.39
N GLN A 103 -20.13 -7.91 3.53
CA GLN A 103 -19.60 -7.59 4.85
C GLN A 103 -20.15 -6.23 5.28
N ASP A 104 -20.85 -6.17 6.41
CA ASP A 104 -21.31 -4.90 6.97
C ASP A 104 -20.12 -4.04 7.40
N MET A 105 -19.97 -2.88 6.76
CA MET A 105 -18.95 -1.88 7.13
C MET A 105 -19.33 -1.12 8.41
N THR A 106 -20.39 -1.51 9.11
CA THR A 106 -20.81 -0.93 10.40
C THR A 106 -19.86 -1.32 11.53
N ALA A 107 -19.14 -2.43 11.40
CA ALA A 107 -18.09 -2.86 12.33
C ALA A 107 -16.72 -2.22 12.00
N MET A 108 -16.67 -0.92 11.70
CA MET A 108 -15.39 -0.21 11.74
C MET A 108 -14.96 -0.11 13.22
N PRO A 109 -13.69 -0.42 13.57
CA PRO A 109 -13.25 -0.36 14.96
C PRO A 109 -13.59 1.02 15.55
N THR A 110 -14.45 1.06 16.55
CA THR A 110 -14.78 2.28 17.28
C THR A 110 -13.56 2.72 18.06
N ALA A 111 -13.15 3.98 17.86
CA ALA A 111 -12.19 4.62 18.75
C ALA A 111 -12.97 5.24 19.92
N ASP A 112 -13.29 4.42 20.92
CA ASP A 112 -14.08 4.83 22.11
C ASP A 112 -13.32 5.72 23.10
N GLN A 113 -12.13 6.21 22.77
CA GLN A 113 -11.36 7.13 23.62
C GLN A 113 -10.90 8.36 22.82
N LYS A 114 -11.00 9.54 23.43
CA LYS A 114 -10.38 10.79 22.95
C LYS A 114 -8.86 10.66 23.03
N LEU A 115 -8.27 9.90 22.10
CA LEU A 115 -6.83 9.77 21.96
C LEU A 115 -6.23 11.11 21.55
N SER A 116 -5.07 11.44 22.12
CA SER A 116 -4.27 12.58 21.68
C SER A 116 -3.74 12.37 20.27
N GLY A 117 -3.40 13.46 19.57
CA GLY A 117 -2.85 13.38 18.21
C GLY A 117 -1.60 12.49 18.11
N ARG A 118 -0.73 12.53 19.13
CA ARG A 118 0.47 11.67 19.21
C ARG A 118 0.12 10.18 19.32
N GLN A 119 -0.89 9.83 20.12
CA GLN A 119 -1.36 8.45 20.25
C GLN A 119 -1.98 7.94 18.94
N LEU A 120 -2.70 8.80 18.21
CA LEU A 120 -3.25 8.45 16.90
C LEU A 120 -2.16 8.22 15.86
N ILE A 121 -1.12 9.07 15.82
CA ILE A 121 0.06 8.88 14.96
C ILE A 121 0.75 7.56 15.31
N LEU A 122 1.02 7.29 16.59
CA LEU A 122 1.68 6.04 17.00
C LEU A 122 0.84 4.82 16.63
N ARG A 123 -0.49 4.88 16.82
CA ARG A 123 -1.40 3.80 16.45
C ARG A 123 -1.40 3.56 14.94
N GLY A 124 -1.46 4.62 14.13
CA GLY A 124 -1.36 4.51 12.67
C GLY A 124 -0.03 3.90 12.22
N TYR A 125 1.07 4.30 12.85
CA TYR A 125 2.40 3.75 12.61
C TYR A 125 2.46 2.24 12.90
N LEU A 126 2.01 1.84 14.10
CA LEU A 126 1.98 0.43 14.50
C LEU A 126 1.10 -0.41 13.59
N VAL A 127 -0.07 0.10 13.21
CA VAL A 127 -0.96 -0.58 12.26
C VAL A 127 -0.27 -0.77 10.91
N MET A 128 0.48 0.22 10.41
CA MET A 128 1.20 0.08 9.15
C MET A 128 2.40 -0.87 9.24
N ILE A 129 3.20 -0.79 10.30
CA ILE A 129 4.36 -1.66 10.51
C ILE A 129 3.94 -3.13 10.63
N THR A 130 2.85 -3.40 11.33
CA THR A 130 2.32 -4.76 11.53
C THR A 130 1.42 -5.24 10.38
N ASN A 131 1.19 -4.42 9.35
CA ASN A 131 0.30 -4.77 8.25
C ASN A 131 1.02 -5.72 7.27
N PRO A 132 0.70 -7.02 7.23
CA PRO A 132 1.35 -7.95 6.32
C PRO A 132 1.17 -7.53 4.86
N LYS A 133 0.06 -6.88 4.51
CA LYS A 133 -0.18 -6.33 3.16
C LYS A 133 0.87 -5.29 2.78
N ALA A 134 1.28 -4.45 3.72
CA ALA A 134 2.30 -3.44 3.48
C ALA A 134 3.67 -4.10 3.25
N ILE A 135 4.06 -5.05 4.11
CA ILE A 135 5.35 -5.75 4.04
C ILE A 135 5.54 -6.37 2.65
N PHE A 136 4.63 -7.26 2.26
CA PHE A 136 4.73 -7.97 1.00
C PHE A 136 4.45 -7.06 -0.21
N GLY A 137 3.60 -6.05 -0.05
CA GLY A 137 3.36 -5.04 -1.09
C GLY A 137 4.63 -4.26 -1.42
N TRP A 138 5.36 -3.80 -0.42
CA TRP A 138 6.64 -3.11 -0.62
C TRP A 138 7.69 -4.00 -1.27
N LEU A 139 7.82 -5.26 -0.82
CA LEU A 139 8.72 -6.25 -1.46
C LEU A 139 8.40 -6.44 -2.95
N ALA A 140 7.12 -6.64 -3.29
CA ALA A 140 6.68 -6.81 -4.67
C ALA A 140 6.93 -5.54 -5.51
N ILE A 141 6.64 -4.36 -4.97
CA ILE A 141 6.79 -3.08 -5.68
C ILE A 141 8.24 -2.76 -5.97
N VAL A 142 9.15 -2.98 -5.02
CA VAL A 142 10.57 -2.75 -5.27
C VAL A 142 11.12 -3.74 -6.30
N SER A 143 10.65 -5.00 -6.31
CA SER A 143 11.03 -5.99 -7.33
C SER A 143 10.62 -5.61 -8.76
N LEU A 144 9.60 -4.75 -8.93
CA LEU A 144 9.19 -4.21 -10.22
C LEU A 144 10.05 -3.04 -10.70
N GLY A 145 10.65 -2.30 -9.77
CA GLY A 145 11.37 -1.05 -10.04
C GLY A 145 12.88 -1.21 -10.13
N VAL A 146 13.45 -2.13 -9.36
CA VAL A 146 14.89 -2.40 -9.32
C VAL A 146 15.20 -3.50 -10.32
N GLN A 147 15.85 -3.12 -11.43
CA GLN A 147 16.36 -4.06 -12.42
C GLN A 147 17.79 -4.48 -12.04
N ASP A 148 18.18 -5.72 -12.34
CA ASP A 148 19.55 -6.19 -12.15
C ASP A 148 20.53 -5.31 -12.93
N GLY A 149 21.58 -4.83 -12.24
CA GLY A 149 22.56 -3.89 -12.81
C GLY A 149 22.07 -2.44 -12.93
N GLY A 150 20.86 -2.11 -12.47
CA GLY A 150 20.35 -0.75 -12.43
C GLY A 150 21.10 0.13 -11.42
N PRO A 151 21.29 1.43 -11.69
CA PRO A 151 22.00 2.32 -10.79
C PRO A 151 21.24 2.53 -9.47
N TRP A 152 21.99 2.52 -8.36
CA TRP A 152 21.47 2.65 -6.99
C TRP A 152 20.59 3.88 -6.76
N TRP A 153 20.81 4.98 -7.50
CA TRP A 153 20.07 6.23 -7.35
C TRP A 153 18.59 6.12 -7.76
N ILE A 154 18.18 5.07 -8.49
CA ILE A 154 16.77 4.82 -8.88
C ILE A 154 15.88 4.56 -7.65
N GLY A 155 16.45 4.06 -6.55
CA GLY A 155 15.71 3.83 -5.32
C GLY A 155 15.09 5.09 -4.73
N LEU A 156 15.74 6.25 -4.91
CA LEU A 156 15.26 7.52 -4.36
C LEU A 156 13.96 8.02 -5.03
N PRO A 157 13.87 8.11 -6.37
CA PRO A 157 12.60 8.38 -7.06
C PRO A 157 11.48 7.42 -6.67
N ILE A 158 11.76 6.11 -6.60
CA ILE A 158 10.79 5.10 -6.15
C ILE A 158 10.25 5.47 -4.77
N LEU A 159 11.15 5.70 -3.80
CA LEU A 159 10.78 6.03 -2.42
C LEU A 159 9.97 7.32 -2.34
N VAL A 160 10.44 8.40 -2.95
CA VAL A 160 9.78 9.72 -2.90
C VAL A 160 8.40 9.67 -3.55
N GLY A 161 8.29 9.07 -4.74
CA GLY A 161 7.04 8.97 -5.48
C GLY A 161 6.00 8.13 -4.73
N THR A 162 6.40 6.97 -4.20
CA THR A 162 5.50 6.08 -3.45
C THR A 162 5.09 6.67 -2.10
N VAL A 163 5.99 7.34 -1.38
CA VAL A 163 5.65 8.07 -0.14
C VAL A 163 4.68 9.22 -0.44
N GLY A 164 4.89 9.96 -1.53
CA GLY A 164 3.97 11.02 -1.97
C GLY A 164 2.57 10.48 -2.27
N LEU A 165 2.48 9.37 -3.02
CA LEU A 165 1.20 8.69 -3.28
C LEU A 165 0.56 8.17 -1.98
N SER A 166 1.36 7.61 -1.07
CA SER A 166 0.89 7.14 0.24
C SER A 166 0.28 8.28 1.05
N PHE A 167 0.95 9.43 1.09
CA PHE A 167 0.45 10.62 1.77
C PHE A 167 -0.86 11.10 1.16
N LEU A 168 -0.90 11.33 -0.15
CA LEU A 168 -2.08 11.82 -0.86
C LEU A 168 -3.29 10.90 -0.65
N VAL A 169 -3.11 9.60 -0.79
CA VAL A 169 -4.21 8.63 -0.66
C VAL A 169 -4.68 8.50 0.78
N ASN A 170 -3.77 8.31 1.75
CA ASN A 170 -4.16 8.09 3.14
C ASN A 170 -4.79 9.34 3.77
N VAL A 171 -4.23 10.53 3.51
CA VAL A 171 -4.84 11.80 3.93
C VAL A 171 -6.14 12.03 3.18
N GLY A 172 -6.20 11.73 1.89
CA GLY A 172 -7.43 11.76 1.10
C GLY A 172 -8.55 10.92 1.73
N TYR A 173 -8.26 9.68 2.13
CA TYR A 173 -9.22 8.84 2.87
C TYR A 173 -9.68 9.50 4.17
N ALA A 174 -8.76 10.04 4.98
CA ALA A 174 -9.11 10.73 6.22
C ALA A 174 -10.02 11.95 6.00
N LEU A 175 -9.81 12.69 4.91
CA LEU A 175 -10.59 13.87 4.58
C LEU A 175 -11.96 13.51 3.98
N LEU A 176 -12.00 12.55 3.06
CA LEU A 176 -13.20 12.21 2.30
C LEU A 176 -14.17 11.35 3.10
N PHE A 177 -13.67 10.44 3.95
CA PHE A 177 -14.51 9.54 4.75
C PHE A 177 -14.89 10.12 6.12
N SER A 178 -14.62 11.40 6.37
CA SER A 178 -15.20 12.11 7.51
C SER A 178 -16.68 12.47 7.30
N THR A 179 -17.29 12.05 6.18
CA THR A 179 -18.68 12.37 5.81
C THR A 179 -19.48 11.10 5.48
N SER A 180 -20.71 11.02 5.95
CA SER A 180 -21.61 9.87 5.75
C SER A 180 -21.93 9.60 4.27
N LEU A 181 -21.93 10.63 3.42
CA LEU A 181 -22.15 10.55 1.98
C LEU A 181 -21.08 9.72 1.26
N MET A 182 -19.79 9.99 1.54
CA MET A 182 -18.69 9.26 0.90
C MET A 182 -18.69 7.79 1.32
N LEU A 183 -19.05 7.50 2.58
CA LEU A 183 -19.20 6.13 3.05
C LEU A 183 -20.34 5.39 2.33
N ALA A 184 -21.47 6.06 2.09
CA ALA A 184 -22.57 5.49 1.32
C ALA A 184 -22.18 5.23 -0.15
N ALA A 185 -21.49 6.19 -0.79
CA ALA A 185 -20.98 6.04 -2.15
C ALA A 185 -19.98 4.87 -2.25
N TYR A 186 -19.03 4.80 -1.32
CA TYR A 186 -18.05 3.73 -1.24
C TYR A 186 -18.71 2.37 -1.01
N ARG A 187 -19.71 2.27 -0.12
CA ARG A 187 -20.46 1.03 0.10
C ARG A 187 -21.11 0.52 -1.19
N ARG A 188 -21.67 1.41 -2.02
CA ARG A 188 -22.23 1.06 -3.33
C ARG A 188 -21.17 0.60 -4.33
N ALA A 189 -20.04 1.30 -4.39
CA ALA A 189 -18.94 0.98 -5.31
C ALA A 189 -18.03 -0.17 -4.83
N ARG A 190 -18.15 -0.60 -3.57
CA ARG A 190 -17.22 -1.53 -2.91
C ARG A 190 -17.00 -2.80 -3.71
N ARG A 191 -18.07 -3.41 -4.24
CA ARG A 191 -17.94 -4.65 -5.01
C ARG A 191 -17.07 -4.48 -6.25
N ALA A 192 -17.33 -3.43 -7.03
CA ALA A 192 -16.57 -3.11 -8.23
C ALA A 192 -15.11 -2.77 -7.88
N ILE A 193 -14.90 -1.99 -6.84
CA ILE A 193 -13.57 -1.64 -6.31
C ILE A 193 -12.78 -2.90 -5.93
N GLN A 194 -13.39 -3.81 -5.17
CA GLN A 194 -12.74 -5.06 -4.75
C GLN A 194 -12.47 -6.00 -5.94
N ALA A 195 -13.39 -6.08 -6.91
CA ALA A 195 -13.17 -6.86 -8.12
C ALA A 195 -12.02 -6.30 -8.98
N ALA A 196 -11.93 -4.97 -9.12
CA ALA A 196 -10.84 -4.31 -9.83
C ALA A 196 -9.48 -4.58 -9.16
N PHE A 197 -9.41 -4.51 -7.82
CA PHE A 197 -8.19 -4.91 -7.09
C PHE A 197 -7.84 -6.39 -7.27
N GLY A 198 -8.84 -7.28 -7.26
CA GLY A 198 -8.64 -8.69 -7.55
C GLY A 198 -8.01 -8.92 -8.92
N ALA A 199 -8.57 -8.30 -9.97
CA ALA A 199 -8.05 -8.42 -11.33
C ALA A 199 -6.63 -7.89 -11.45
N PHE A 200 -6.35 -6.72 -10.87
CA PHE A 200 -5.01 -6.13 -10.91
C PHE A 200 -3.98 -6.97 -10.16
N PHE A 201 -4.28 -7.40 -8.92
CA PHE A 201 -3.36 -8.23 -8.16
C PHE A 201 -3.11 -9.58 -8.84
N THR A 202 -4.09 -10.12 -9.56
CA THR A 202 -3.90 -11.30 -10.41
C THR A 202 -2.88 -11.02 -11.50
N PHE A 203 -3.09 -9.95 -12.27
CA PHE A 203 -2.19 -9.54 -13.35
C PHE A 203 -0.76 -9.29 -12.84
N ALA A 204 -0.62 -8.49 -11.78
CA ALA A 204 0.67 -8.16 -11.19
C ALA A 204 1.38 -9.41 -10.62
N GLY A 205 0.64 -10.29 -9.93
CA GLY A 205 1.18 -11.56 -9.41
C GLY A 205 1.69 -12.48 -10.51
N VAL A 206 0.88 -12.70 -11.57
CA VAL A 206 1.29 -13.51 -12.74
C VAL A 206 2.51 -12.89 -13.43
N LYS A 207 2.52 -11.57 -13.63
CA LYS A 207 3.63 -10.88 -14.28
C LYS A 207 4.93 -11.04 -13.49
N ILE A 208 4.90 -10.84 -12.17
CA ILE A 208 6.08 -11.03 -11.31
C ILE A 208 6.57 -12.49 -11.41
N LEU A 209 5.67 -13.47 -11.31
CA LEU A 209 6.03 -14.89 -11.41
C LEU A 209 6.61 -15.27 -12.78
N SER A 210 6.08 -14.70 -13.86
CA SER A 210 6.60 -14.94 -15.23
C SER A 210 7.95 -14.29 -15.51
N SER A 211 8.40 -13.38 -14.63
CA SER A 211 9.67 -12.68 -14.74
C SER A 211 10.67 -13.07 -13.63
N ALA A 212 10.33 -14.10 -12.85
CA ALA A 212 11.16 -14.67 -11.81
C ALA A 212 12.18 -15.64 -12.40
#